data_AF-A0A6I1QXH0-F1
#
_entry.id   AF-A0A6I1QXH0-F1
#
_cell.length_a   1.000
_cell.length_b   1.000
_cell.length_c   1.000
_cell.angle_alpha   90.00
_cell.angle_beta   90.00
_cell.angle_gamma   90.00
#
_symmetry.space_group_name_H-M   'P 1'
#
loop_
_entity.id
_entity.type
_entity.pdbx_description
1 polymer ?
#
loop_
_entity_poly.entity_id
_entity_poly.type
_entity_poly.pdbx_seq_one_letter_code
_entity_poly.pdbx_strand_id
1 'polypeptide(L)'
;MDSSRSYTQVLRPVGQALESLRMESFSLTIEGDFVSVQGRKRREQPVEKLFPRGFWQLFRSPPQELDAWESIELRYTPDQLSLMDDEGRTKRGTRGKPDAHSLSQIIRAVGAIVDQKQGRLISVRKDGQKIEIQYDSALEHRVNEEFTASSLYDYWVRMYLKRSNRVEPDK
;
A
#
# COMPACT_ATOMS: atom_id res chain seq x y z
N MET A 1 -9.68 15.67 6.00
CA MET A 1 -8.82 16.00 4.84
C MET A 1 -9.30 17.31 4.26
N ASP A 2 -8.40 18.25 3.98
CA ASP A 2 -8.71 19.38 3.11
C ASP A 2 -9.26 18.86 1.77
N SER A 3 -10.38 19.40 1.32
CA SER A 3 -11.19 18.87 0.20
C SER A 3 -10.51 18.98 -1.18
N SER A 4 -9.24 19.39 -1.22
CA SER A 4 -8.46 19.62 -2.43
C SER A 4 -7.61 18.41 -2.89
N ARG A 5 -7.23 17.48 -1.99
CA ARG A 5 -6.33 16.37 -2.34
C ARG A 5 -7.07 15.07 -2.63
N SER A 6 -6.75 14.46 -3.77
CA SER A 6 -7.27 13.15 -4.14
C SER A 6 -6.55 12.03 -3.34
N TYR A 7 -7.23 10.91 -3.08
CA TYR A 7 -6.61 9.75 -2.42
C TYR A 7 -5.42 9.22 -3.20
N THR A 8 -5.44 9.29 -4.53
CA THR A 8 -4.28 8.96 -5.37
C THR A 8 -3.05 9.82 -5.04
N GLN A 9 -3.22 11.05 -4.59
CA GLN A 9 -2.12 11.93 -4.16
C GLN A 9 -1.67 11.59 -2.74
N VAL A 10 -2.61 11.37 -1.83
CA VAL A 10 -2.34 11.03 -0.42
C VAL A 10 -1.63 9.67 -0.30
N LEU A 11 -2.14 8.65 -0.99
CA LEU A 11 -1.70 7.27 -0.82
C LEU A 11 -0.39 6.96 -1.56
N ARG A 12 -0.02 7.76 -2.55
CA ARG A 12 1.22 7.54 -3.32
C ARG A 12 2.50 7.56 -2.46
N PRO A 13 2.81 8.63 -1.70
CA PRO A 13 4.00 8.64 -0.86
C PRO A 13 3.94 7.56 0.23
N VAL A 14 2.74 7.23 0.73
CA VAL A 14 2.57 6.13 1.69
C VAL A 14 2.98 4.80 1.05
N GLY A 15 2.46 4.48 -0.13
CA GLY A 15 2.81 3.24 -0.82
C GLY A 15 4.30 3.09 -1.11
N GLN A 16 4.97 4.19 -1.49
CA GLN A 16 6.43 4.22 -1.67
C GLN A 16 7.19 3.95 -0.38
N ALA A 17 6.73 4.51 0.74
CA ALA A 17 7.34 4.27 2.05
C ALA A 17 7.16 2.81 2.48
N LEU A 18 5.94 2.25 2.35
CA LEU A 18 5.67 0.86 2.73
C LEU A 18 6.47 -0.13 1.88
N GLU A 19 6.63 0.16 0.59
CA GLU A 19 7.46 -0.64 -0.32
C GLU A 19 8.95 -0.57 0.06
N SER A 20 9.45 0.62 0.40
CA SER A 20 10.84 0.80 0.83
C SER A 20 11.14 0.06 2.15
N LEU A 21 10.14 -0.02 3.03
CA LEU A 21 10.19 -0.80 4.27
C LEU A 21 10.01 -2.31 4.04
N ARG A 22 9.77 -2.75 2.80
CA ARG A 22 9.47 -4.15 2.43
C ARG A 22 8.33 -4.73 3.25
N MET A 23 7.28 -3.92 3.45
CA MET A 23 6.12 -4.34 4.22
C MET A 23 5.34 -5.44 3.50
N GLU A 24 5.03 -6.53 4.20
CA GLU A 24 4.38 -7.70 3.60
C GLU A 24 2.87 -7.67 3.82
N SER A 25 2.44 -7.29 5.03
CA SER A 25 1.04 -7.07 5.40
C SER A 25 0.86 -5.75 6.14
N PHE A 26 -0.29 -5.13 5.99
CA PHE A 26 -0.62 -3.89 6.69
C PHE A 26 -2.12 -3.62 6.75
N SER A 27 -2.49 -2.73 7.67
CA SER A 27 -3.76 -2.03 7.74
C SER A 27 -3.46 -0.54 7.75
N LEU A 28 -3.98 0.16 6.74
CA LEU A 28 -3.94 1.61 6.61
C LEU A 28 -5.32 2.15 6.94
N THR A 29 -5.40 3.19 7.77
CA THR A 29 -6.64 3.89 8.14
C THR A 29 -6.51 5.40 7.92
N ILE A 30 -7.62 6.02 7.51
CA ILE A 30 -7.76 7.47 7.46
C ILE A 30 -8.36 7.97 8.78
N GLU A 31 -7.56 8.67 9.58
CA GLU A 31 -7.93 9.18 10.90
C GLU A 31 -7.98 10.72 10.87
N GLY A 32 -9.14 11.25 10.46
CA GLY A 32 -9.32 12.69 10.28
C GLY A 32 -8.49 13.22 9.11
N ASP A 33 -7.34 13.82 9.43
CA ASP A 33 -6.35 14.32 8.48
C ASP A 33 -5.07 13.47 8.42
N PHE A 34 -4.94 12.49 9.30
CA PHE A 34 -3.77 11.63 9.38
C PHE A 34 -3.99 10.33 8.63
N VAL A 35 -2.89 9.76 8.13
CA VAL A 35 -2.86 8.38 7.66
C VAL A 35 -2.09 7.57 8.68
N SER A 36 -2.76 6.58 9.28
CA SER A 36 -2.17 5.64 10.23
C SER A 36 -1.95 4.31 9.53
N VAL A 37 -0.80 3.69 9.75
CA VAL A 37 -0.44 2.40 9.18
C VAL A 37 0.11 1.50 10.26
N GLN A 38 -0.50 0.32 10.42
CA GLN A 38 0.04 -0.77 11.21
C GLN A 38 0.39 -1.90 10.26
N GLY A 39 1.58 -2.46 10.35
CA GLY A 39 1.96 -3.54 9.44
C GLY A 39 3.08 -4.41 9.96
N ARG A 40 3.42 -5.42 9.16
CA ARG A 40 4.45 -6.40 9.46
C ARG A 40 5.38 -6.56 8.28
N LYS A 41 6.66 -6.68 8.57
CA LYS A 41 7.68 -7.08 7.60
C LYS A 41 8.51 -8.22 8.18
N ARG A 42 9.18 -8.99 7.32
CA ARG A 42 10.13 -9.98 7.78
C ARG A 42 11.34 -9.30 8.40
N ARG A 43 11.75 -9.75 9.60
CA ARG A 43 12.98 -9.27 10.22
C ARG A 43 14.15 -9.68 9.34
N GLU A 44 14.99 -8.72 8.96
CA GLU A 44 16.25 -9.03 8.28
C GLU A 44 17.13 -9.80 9.26
N GLN A 45 17.32 -11.10 9.02
CA GLN A 45 18.26 -11.89 9.80
C GLN A 45 19.67 -11.56 9.32
N PRO A 46 20.61 -11.14 10.18
CA PRO A 46 22.01 -11.07 9.81
C PRO A 46 22.49 -12.49 9.51
N VAL A 47 22.66 -12.83 8.24
CA VAL A 47 22.99 -14.21 7.83
C VAL A 47 24.45 -14.60 8.13
N GLU A 48 25.25 -13.75 8.77
CA GLU A 48 26.71 -13.90 8.69
C GLU A 48 27.48 -14.37 9.93
N LYS A 49 26.95 -14.51 11.17
CA LYS A 49 27.84 -14.84 12.31
C LYS A 49 27.34 -15.78 13.41
N LEU A 50 26.32 -16.60 13.19
CA LEU A 50 25.86 -17.58 14.18
C LEU A 50 25.39 -18.80 13.38
N PHE A 51 26.11 -19.88 13.14
CA PHE A 51 26.88 -20.76 14.02
C PHE A 51 27.85 -21.59 13.17
N PRO A 52 29.08 -21.92 13.62
CA PRO A 52 29.90 -22.94 12.99
C PRO A 52 29.10 -24.25 12.88
N ARG A 53 29.28 -25.01 11.79
CA ARG A 53 28.52 -26.22 11.39
C ARG A 53 28.50 -27.40 12.40
N GLY A 54 28.88 -27.20 13.67
CA GLY A 54 28.92 -28.24 14.72
C GLY A 54 28.15 -27.93 16.03
N PHE A 55 27.66 -26.71 16.26
CA PHE A 55 27.05 -26.36 17.57
C PHE A 55 25.58 -26.75 17.72
N TRP A 56 24.88 -27.04 16.61
CA TRP A 56 23.48 -27.42 16.62
C TRP A 56 23.20 -28.78 17.28
N GLN A 57 24.20 -29.66 17.36
CA GLN A 57 24.06 -30.96 18.02
C GLN A 57 23.99 -30.86 19.56
N LEU A 58 24.29 -29.70 20.14
CA LEU A 58 24.31 -29.48 21.59
C LEU A 58 23.02 -28.87 22.16
N PHE A 59 22.14 -28.31 21.32
CA PHE A 59 20.87 -27.74 21.77
C PHE A 59 19.74 -28.76 21.58
N ARG A 60 19.33 -29.42 22.67
CA ARG A 60 18.21 -30.40 22.72
C ARG A 60 16.80 -29.78 22.62
N SER A 61 16.69 -28.59 22.04
CA SER A 61 15.41 -27.98 21.72
C SER A 61 15.60 -27.17 20.44
N PRO A 62 14.71 -27.30 19.43
CA PRO A 62 14.73 -26.37 18.32
C PRO A 62 14.64 -24.96 18.92
N PRO A 63 15.46 -23.99 18.46
CA PRO A 63 15.29 -22.60 18.84
C PRO A 63 13.85 -22.29 18.53
N GLN A 64 13.12 -21.86 19.56
CA GLN A 64 11.83 -21.21 19.37
C GLN A 64 12.01 -20.24 18.21
N GLU A 65 11.20 -20.39 17.17
CA GLU A 65 11.17 -19.49 16.02
C GLU A 65 11.17 -18.06 16.56
N LEU A 66 12.32 -17.42 16.59
CA LEU A 66 12.47 -16.04 17.00
C LEU A 66 11.59 -15.28 16.03
N ASP A 67 10.48 -14.74 16.53
CA ASP A 67 9.38 -14.20 15.75
C ASP A 67 9.91 -13.52 14.48
N ALA A 68 9.74 -14.20 13.34
CA ALA A 68 10.42 -13.86 12.08
C ALA A 68 9.92 -12.53 11.50
N TRP A 69 8.99 -11.88 12.20
CA TRP A 69 8.24 -10.71 11.83
C TRP A 69 8.53 -9.56 12.78
N GLU A 70 8.68 -8.38 12.21
CA GLU A 70 8.75 -7.12 12.93
C GLU A 70 7.46 -6.34 12.68
N SER A 71 6.81 -5.89 13.75
CA SER A 71 5.63 -5.02 13.65
C SER A 71 6.07 -3.56 13.57
N ILE A 72 5.47 -2.81 12.67
CA ILE A 72 5.76 -1.40 12.41
C ILE A 72 4.47 -0.61 12.53
N GLU A 73 4.54 0.52 13.21
CA GLU A 73 3.48 1.51 13.27
C GLU A 73 3.99 2.85 12.73
N LEU A 74 3.26 3.43 11.77
CA LEU A 74 3.60 4.69 11.12
C LEU A 74 2.39 5.61 11.17
N ARG A 75 2.64 6.89 11.35
CA ARG A 75 1.63 7.94 11.26
C ARG A 75 2.15 9.07 10.41
N TYR A 76 1.36 9.45 9.41
CA TYR A 76 1.71 10.50 8.47
C TYR A 76 0.77 11.68 8.61
N THR A 77 1.35 12.86 8.80
CA THR A 77 0.65 14.15 8.74
C THR A 77 0.50 14.62 7.29
N PRO A 78 -0.48 15.49 6.99
CA PRO A 78 -0.63 16.08 5.66
C PRO A 78 0.65 16.75 5.13
N ASP A 79 1.39 17.43 5.99
CA ASP A 79 2.64 18.13 5.62
C ASP A 79 3.74 17.14 5.25
N GLN A 80 3.92 16.08 6.06
CA GLN A 80 4.86 15.01 5.74
C GLN A 80 4.53 14.34 4.40
N LEU A 81 3.25 14.06 4.14
CA LEU A 81 2.82 13.47 2.87
C LEU A 81 3.12 14.39 1.68
N SER A 82 2.97 15.71 1.87
CA SER A 82 3.32 16.70 0.85
C SER A 82 4.81 16.65 0.52
N LEU A 83 5.64 16.71 1.56
CA LEU A 83 7.10 16.70 1.43
C LEU A 83 7.58 15.41 0.75
N MET A 84 7.03 14.26 1.16
CA MET A 84 7.35 12.97 0.56
C MET A 84 6.95 12.89 -0.92
N ASP A 85 5.79 13.43 -1.30
CA ASP A 85 5.36 13.44 -2.71
C ASP A 85 6.25 14.36 -3.56
N ASP A 86 6.66 15.51 -3.03
CA ASP A 86 7.57 16.44 -3.69
C ASP A 86 8.98 15.85 -3.87
N GLU A 87 9.52 15.22 -2.83
CA GLU A 87 10.77 14.46 -2.93
C GLU A 87 10.68 13.30 -3.94
N GLY A 88 9.56 12.58 -3.95
CA GLY A 88 9.32 11.50 -4.90
C GLY A 88 9.15 11.98 -6.35
N ARG A 89 8.79 13.24 -6.56
CA ARG A 89 8.73 13.89 -7.89
C ARG A 89 10.11 14.31 -8.38
N THR A 90 10.96 14.84 -7.50
CA THR A 90 12.30 15.30 -7.88
C THR A 90 13.27 14.15 -8.14
N LYS A 91 13.14 13.02 -7.43
CA LYS A 91 13.99 11.82 -7.57
C LYS A 91 13.68 10.96 -8.83
N ARG A 92 12.75 11.38 -9.68
CA ARG A 92 12.15 10.55 -10.77
C ARG A 92 13.02 10.42 -12.03
N GLY A 93 14.23 10.98 -12.05
CA GLY A 93 15.11 11.05 -13.22
C GLY A 93 15.73 9.73 -13.71
N THR A 94 15.64 8.62 -12.97
CA THR A 94 16.45 7.42 -13.28
C THR A 94 15.83 6.05 -12.93
N ARG A 95 14.55 5.96 -12.52
CA ARG A 95 13.94 4.64 -12.22
C ARG A 95 13.24 4.06 -13.46
N GLY A 96 13.66 2.84 -13.83
CA GLY A 96 13.07 2.04 -14.90
C GLY A 96 11.57 1.76 -14.71
N LYS A 97 10.99 1.05 -15.68
CA LYS A 97 9.53 0.79 -15.78
C LYS A 97 8.98 0.28 -14.43
N PRO A 98 7.96 0.92 -13.84
CA PRO A 98 7.42 0.50 -12.55
C PRO A 98 6.80 -0.90 -12.66
N ASP A 99 7.12 -1.75 -11.69
CA ASP A 99 6.47 -3.05 -11.54
C ASP A 99 4.99 -2.83 -11.16
N ALA A 100 4.08 -3.34 -12.00
CA ALA A 100 2.64 -3.19 -11.85
C ALA A 100 2.10 -3.88 -10.59
N HIS A 101 2.81 -4.87 -10.06
CA HIS A 101 2.45 -5.60 -8.84
C HIS A 101 3.15 -5.06 -7.59
N SER A 102 3.96 -4.00 -7.75
CA SER A 102 4.59 -3.35 -6.61
C SER A 102 3.55 -2.76 -5.66
N LEU A 103 3.90 -2.74 -4.37
CA LEU A 103 3.00 -2.25 -3.33
C LEU A 103 2.58 -0.79 -3.58
N SER A 104 3.50 0.01 -4.11
CA SER A 104 3.23 1.40 -4.50
C SER A 104 2.14 1.50 -5.58
N GLN A 105 2.15 0.61 -6.58
CA GLN A 105 1.14 0.61 -7.65
C GLN A 105 -0.22 0.11 -7.15
N ILE A 106 -0.23 -0.92 -6.31
CA ILE A 106 -1.45 -1.42 -5.65
C ILE A 106 -2.15 -0.29 -4.89
N ILE A 107 -1.42 0.37 -3.98
CA ILE A 107 -1.97 1.44 -3.14
C ILE A 107 -2.42 2.64 -3.99
N ARG A 108 -1.73 2.92 -5.10
CA ARG A 108 -2.14 3.95 -6.06
C ARG A 108 -3.45 3.59 -6.78
N ALA A 109 -3.61 2.33 -7.20
CA ALA A 109 -4.84 1.85 -7.82
C ALA A 109 -6.02 1.95 -6.87
N VAL A 110 -5.83 1.62 -5.58
CA VAL A 110 -6.85 1.82 -4.54
C VAL A 110 -7.29 3.28 -4.47
N GLY A 111 -6.34 4.22 -4.39
CA GLY A 111 -6.65 5.66 -4.37
C GLY A 111 -7.46 6.10 -5.60
N ALA A 112 -7.10 5.61 -6.78
CA ALA A 112 -7.80 5.94 -8.01
C ALA A 112 -9.23 5.37 -8.06
N ILE A 113 -9.45 4.17 -7.54
CA ILE A 113 -10.78 3.56 -7.44
C ILE A 113 -11.69 4.39 -6.53
N VAL A 114 -11.22 4.75 -5.34
CA VAL A 114 -12.02 5.53 -4.40
C VAL A 114 -12.28 6.94 -4.93
N ASP A 115 -11.26 7.61 -5.48
CA ASP A 115 -11.41 8.92 -6.13
C ASP A 115 -12.48 8.88 -7.24
N GLN A 116 -12.44 7.86 -8.10
CA GLN A 116 -13.37 7.73 -9.21
C GLN A 116 -14.81 7.45 -8.76
N LYS A 117 -14.97 6.68 -7.68
CA LYS A 117 -16.29 6.43 -7.09
C LYS A 117 -16.80 7.59 -6.24
N GLN A 118 -16.04 8.69 -6.17
CA GLN A 118 -16.32 9.83 -5.29
C GLN A 118 -16.52 9.38 -3.84
N GLY A 119 -15.82 8.30 -3.45
CA GLY A 119 -15.93 7.71 -2.13
C GLY A 119 -15.04 8.41 -1.13
N ARG A 120 -15.33 8.22 0.15
CA ARG A 120 -14.46 8.63 1.25
C ARG A 120 -13.76 7.41 1.80
N LEU A 121 -12.46 7.28 1.55
CA LEU A 121 -11.66 6.15 2.01
C LEU A 121 -11.64 6.11 3.54
N ILE A 122 -11.77 4.90 4.08
CA ILE A 122 -11.69 4.62 5.52
C ILE A 122 -10.48 3.76 5.82
N SER A 123 -10.33 2.64 5.11
CA SER A 123 -9.22 1.74 5.33
C SER A 123 -8.82 0.93 4.11
N VAL A 124 -7.56 0.50 4.12
CA VAL A 124 -7.00 -0.46 3.17
C VAL A 124 -6.24 -1.49 3.97
N ARG A 125 -6.62 -2.76 3.85
CA ARG A 125 -5.87 -3.87 4.46
C ARG A 125 -5.26 -4.73 3.37
N LYS A 126 -4.00 -5.11 3.54
CA LYS A 126 -3.33 -6.10 2.71
C LYS A 126 -2.81 -7.24 3.58
N ASP A 127 -3.13 -8.46 3.20
CA ASP A 127 -2.62 -9.68 3.84
C ASP A 127 -2.34 -10.74 2.78
N GLY A 128 -1.07 -11.09 2.59
CA GLY A 128 -0.64 -11.88 1.45
C GLY A 128 -1.04 -11.23 0.12
N GLN A 129 -1.86 -11.93 -0.68
CA GLN A 129 -2.41 -11.44 -1.95
C GLN A 129 -3.75 -10.71 -1.80
N LYS A 130 -4.39 -10.81 -0.63
CA LYS A 130 -5.70 -10.25 -0.35
C LYS A 130 -5.58 -8.76 -0.06
N ILE A 131 -6.44 -7.96 -0.68
CA ILE A 131 -6.56 -6.52 -0.48
C ILE A 131 -8.02 -6.20 -0.18
N GLU A 132 -8.30 -5.62 0.97
CA GLU A 132 -9.63 -5.15 1.35
C GLU A 132 -9.63 -3.62 1.38
N ILE A 133 -10.64 -3.02 0.75
CA ILE A 133 -10.81 -1.57 0.66
C ILE A 133 -12.16 -1.22 1.25
N GLN A 134 -12.13 -0.35 2.27
CA GLN A 134 -13.34 0.15 2.90
C GLN A 134 -13.48 1.66 2.66
N TYR A 135 -14.65 2.07 2.19
CA TYR A 135 -14.95 3.48 1.91
C TYR A 135 -16.44 3.77 2.05
N ASP A 136 -16.80 5.03 2.32
CA ASP A 136 -18.19 5.49 2.27
C ASP A 136 -18.49 6.01 0.86
N SER A 137 -19.69 5.75 0.35
CA SER A 137 -20.16 6.21 -0.95
C SER A 137 -21.44 7.02 -0.79
N ALA A 138 -21.75 7.90 -1.75
CA ALA A 138 -22.99 8.65 -1.75
C ALA A 138 -24.24 7.75 -1.82
N LEU A 139 -24.12 6.57 -2.44
CA LEU A 139 -25.20 5.60 -2.59
C LEU A 139 -25.28 4.59 -1.43
N GLU A 140 -24.12 4.23 -0.88
CA GLU A 140 -24.00 3.23 0.18
C GLU A 140 -23.14 3.81 1.30
N HIS A 141 -23.73 3.89 2.50
CA HIS A 141 -23.09 4.50 3.65
C HIS A 141 -21.78 3.83 4.03
N ARG A 142 -21.58 2.54 3.66
CA ARG A 142 -20.34 1.81 3.85
C ARG A 142 -20.20 0.71 2.82
N VAL A 143 -19.14 0.76 2.02
CA VAL A 143 -18.78 -0.26 1.03
C VAL A 143 -17.51 -0.99 1.49
N ASN A 144 -17.48 -2.31 1.30
CA ASN A 144 -16.28 -3.13 1.46
C ASN A 144 -16.04 -3.92 0.17
N GLU A 145 -14.89 -3.73 -0.45
CA GLU A 145 -14.48 -4.45 -1.65
C GLU A 145 -13.21 -5.24 -1.41
N GLU A 146 -13.19 -6.47 -1.91
CA GLU A 146 -12.06 -7.37 -1.80
C GLU A 146 -11.46 -7.65 -3.18
N PHE A 147 -10.13 -7.58 -3.24
CA PHE A 147 -9.35 -7.79 -4.46
C PHE A 147 -8.13 -8.66 -4.19
N THR A 148 -7.58 -9.22 -5.27
CA THR A 148 -6.17 -9.58 -5.34
C THR A 148 -5.40 -8.47 -6.04
N ALA A 149 -4.06 -8.47 -5.98
CA ALA A 149 -3.26 -7.51 -6.74
C ALA A 149 -3.63 -7.51 -8.24
N SER A 150 -3.84 -8.70 -8.82
CA SER A 150 -4.23 -8.86 -10.22
C SER A 150 -5.65 -8.36 -10.49
N SER A 151 -6.64 -8.75 -9.67
CA SER A 151 -8.03 -8.31 -9.93
C SER A 151 -8.22 -6.82 -9.68
N LEU A 152 -7.46 -6.23 -8.76
CA LEU A 152 -7.42 -4.79 -8.53
C LEU A 152 -6.89 -4.05 -9.76
N TYR A 153 -5.78 -4.53 -10.33
CA TYR A 153 -5.18 -3.96 -11.53
C TYR A 153 -6.12 -4.06 -12.73
N ASP A 154 -6.70 -5.24 -12.98
CA ASP A 154 -7.66 -5.45 -14.05
C ASP A 154 -8.90 -4.56 -13.89
N TYR A 155 -9.41 -4.43 -12.66
CA TYR A 155 -10.53 -3.55 -12.35
C TYR A 155 -10.19 -2.09 -12.67
N TRP A 156 -9.01 -1.63 -12.21
CA TRP A 156 -8.53 -0.27 -12.45
C TRP A 156 -8.34 0.02 -13.95
N VAL A 157 -7.74 -0.90 -14.71
CA VAL A 157 -7.56 -0.77 -16.17
C VAL A 157 -8.91 -0.71 -16.88
N ARG A 158 -9.83 -1.64 -16.60
CA ARG A 158 -11.18 -1.64 -17.20
C ARG A 158 -11.92 -0.33 -16.94
N MET A 159 -11.76 0.20 -15.74
CA MET A 159 -12.37 1.43 -15.32
C MET A 159 -11.76 2.67 -16.02
N TYR A 160 -10.45 2.65 -16.29
CA TYR A 160 -9.77 3.70 -17.07
C TYR A 160 -10.15 3.65 -18.56
N LEU A 161 -10.24 2.46 -19.15
CA LEU A 161 -10.67 2.28 -20.55
C LEU A 161 -12.13 2.69 -20.78
N LYS A 162 -13.01 2.49 -19.78
CA LYS A 162 -14.39 3.01 -19.83
C LYS A 162 -14.46 4.53 -19.91
N ARG A 163 -13.42 5.25 -19.47
CA ARG A 163 -13.34 6.71 -19.57
C ARG A 163 -12.87 7.16 -20.95
N SER A 164 -11.93 6.47 -21.61
CA SER A 164 -11.47 6.84 -22.95
C SER A 164 -12.57 6.66 -24.00
N ASN A 165 -13.39 5.62 -23.86
CA ASN A 165 -14.50 5.34 -24.79
C ASN A 165 -15.74 6.24 -24.58
N ARG A 166 -15.71 7.19 -23.63
CA ARG A 166 -16.76 8.19 -23.43
C ARG A 166 -16.39 9.56 -24.04
N VAL A 167 -15.24 9.67 -24.70
CA VAL A 167 -14.72 10.93 -25.30
C VAL A 167 -14.97 11.03 -26.82
N GLU A 168 -15.75 10.12 -27.41
CA GLU A 168 -16.44 10.36 -28.70
C GLU A 168 -17.94 10.15 -28.45
N PRO A 169 -18.79 11.16 -28.72
CA PRO A 169 -18.92 11.76 -30.06
C PRO A 169 -18.96 13.30 -30.09
N ASP A 170 -18.22 13.92 -31.02
CA ASP A 170 -18.82 14.85 -32.00
C ASP A 170 -17.77 15.18 -33.08
N LYS A 171 -17.96 14.60 -34.28
CA LYS A 171 -17.78 15.23 -35.60
C LYS A 171 -18.22 14.28 -36.70
#